data_AF-A0A5C8AFA2-F1
#
_entry.id   AF-A0A5C8AFA2-F1
#
_cell.length_a   1.000
_cell.length_b   1.000
_cell.length_c   1.000
_cell.angle_alpha   90.00
_cell.angle_beta   90.00
_cell.angle_gamma   90.00
#
_symmetry.space_group_name_H-M   'P 1'
#
loop_
_entity.id
_entity.type
_entity.pdbx_description
1 polymer ?
#
loop_
_entity_poly.entity_id
_entity_poly.type
_entity_poly.pdbx_seq_one_letter_code
_entity_poly.pdbx_strand_id
1 'polypeptide(L)'
;MKIQKTEPIKTMLTITVGFVVVFMITKINAFLLVALIVGLIGMFSTFLAEKIDYLWMKLTWILGMIVPNILLTIIFYLFLFPVAVISRIFGKKNTMHLKNADTTLFKDKNKVFDKASFENPW
;
A
#
# COMPACT_ATOMS: atom_id res chain seq x y z
N MET A 1 23.95 -2.03 2.99
CA MET A 1 22.83 -1.38 2.27
C MET A 1 23.33 -1.07 0.86
N LYS A 2 22.82 -1.76 -0.19
CA LYS A 2 23.22 -1.46 -1.57
C LYS A 2 22.68 -0.07 -1.90
N ILE A 3 23.56 0.92 -2.06
CA ILE A 3 23.18 2.24 -2.56
C ILE A 3 22.69 1.98 -3.99
N GLN A 4 21.38 2.00 -4.21
CA GLN A 4 20.84 1.97 -5.57
C GLN A 4 21.48 3.15 -6.32
N LYS A 5 21.99 2.89 -7.52
CA LYS A 5 22.47 3.96 -8.38
C LYS A 5 21.25 4.80 -8.79
N THR A 6 20.98 5.89 -8.07
CA THR A 6 20.06 6.90 -8.57
C THR A 6 20.69 7.58 -9.77
N GLU A 7 19.87 7.92 -10.76
CA GLU A 7 20.28 8.73 -11.89
C GLU A 7 19.75 10.14 -11.65
N PRO A 8 20.59 11.09 -11.19
CA PRO A 8 20.14 12.43 -10.82
C PRO A 8 19.38 13.14 -11.95
N ILE A 9 19.75 12.86 -13.20
CA ILE A 9 19.12 13.40 -14.41
C ILE A 9 17.65 12.93 -14.53
N LYS A 10 17.36 11.65 -14.27
CA LYS A 10 15.98 11.14 -14.30
C LYS A 10 15.15 11.76 -13.18
N THR A 11 15.74 11.97 -12.00
CA THR A 11 15.07 12.64 -10.87
C THR A 11 14.73 14.09 -11.21
N MET A 12 15.68 14.83 -11.79
CA MET A 12 15.45 16.20 -12.26
C MET A 12 14.33 16.28 -13.29
N LEU A 13 14.33 15.37 -14.26
CA LEU A 13 13.30 15.30 -15.28
C LEU A 13 11.94 15.00 -14.65
N THR A 14 11.88 14.07 -13.71
CA THR A 14 10.65 13.71 -12.99
C THR A 14 10.08 14.90 -12.22
N ILE A 15 10.93 15.64 -11.51
CA ILE A 15 10.54 16.86 -10.78
C ILE A 15 10.03 17.93 -11.76
N THR A 16 10.75 18.14 -12.86
CA THR A 16 10.40 19.12 -13.90
C THR A 16 9.04 18.80 -14.52
N VAL A 17 8.84 17.55 -14.95
CA VAL A 17 7.57 17.07 -15.52
C VAL A 17 6.44 17.20 -14.50
N GLY A 18 6.68 16.83 -13.24
CA GLY A 18 5.70 16.97 -12.16
C GLY A 18 5.19 18.41 -12.00
N PHE A 19 6.11 19.39 -11.94
CA PHE A 19 5.73 20.80 -11.85
C PHE A 19 5.04 21.33 -13.11
N VAL A 20 5.42 20.86 -14.30
CA VAL A 20 4.73 21.20 -15.55
C VAL A 20 3.29 20.69 -15.56
N VAL A 21 3.05 19.46 -15.10
CA VAL A 21 1.69 18.92 -14.97
C VAL A 21 0.86 19.74 -13.97
N VAL A 22 1.44 20.11 -12.83
CA VAL A 22 0.77 20.99 -11.85
C VAL A 22 0.45 22.35 -12.46
N PHE A 23 1.34 22.92 -13.27
CA PHE A 23 1.08 24.15 -14.03
C PHE A 23 -0.09 23.97 -15.01
N MET A 24 -0.19 22.85 -15.74
CA MET A 24 -1.30 22.62 -16.67
C MET A 24 -2.67 22.62 -15.98
N ILE A 25 -2.74 22.14 -14.74
CA ILE A 25 -3.99 22.09 -13.96
C ILE A 25 -4.30 23.45 -13.33
N THR A 26 -3.31 24.08 -12.70
CA THR A 26 -3.50 25.31 -11.90
C THR A 26 -3.39 26.61 -12.72
N LYS A 27 -2.71 26.56 -13.88
CA LYS A 27 -2.32 27.70 -14.73
C LYS A 27 -1.52 28.80 -14.02
N ILE A 28 -0.89 28.49 -12.88
CA ILE A 28 -0.11 29.45 -12.11
C ILE A 28 1.33 29.51 -12.66
N ASN A 29 1.70 30.65 -13.26
CA ASN A 29 3.01 30.87 -13.89
C ASN A 29 4.22 30.59 -12.97
N ALA A 30 4.07 30.69 -11.66
CA ALA A 30 5.13 30.38 -10.70
C ALA A 30 5.64 28.94 -10.82
N PHE A 31 4.77 27.95 -11.06
CA PHE A 31 5.19 26.56 -11.21
C PHE A 31 5.99 26.31 -12.49
N LEU A 32 5.65 27.02 -13.57
CA LEU A 32 6.40 26.96 -14.82
C LEU A 32 7.83 27.52 -14.62
N LEU A 33 7.97 28.64 -13.91
CA LEU A 33 9.27 29.23 -13.60
C LEU A 33 10.13 28.25 -12.78
N VAL A 34 9.56 27.63 -11.74
CA VAL A 34 10.25 26.64 -10.92
C VAL A 34 10.68 25.43 -11.74
N ALA A 35 9.80 24.89 -12.58
CA ALA A 35 10.12 23.78 -13.46
C ALA A 35 11.29 24.10 -14.41
N LEU A 36 11.28 25.31 -14.98
CA LEU A 36 12.32 25.76 -15.89
C LEU A 36 13.67 25.93 -15.17
N ILE A 37 13.68 26.51 -13.97
CA ILE A 37 14.90 26.64 -13.16
C ILE A 37 15.46 25.26 -12.79
N VAL A 38 14.62 24.34 -12.31
CA VAL A 38 15.05 23.00 -11.92
C VAL A 38 15.57 22.21 -13.12
N GLY A 39 14.90 22.30 -14.27
CA GLY A 39 15.34 21.66 -15.50
C GLY A 39 16.69 22.18 -16.00
N LEU A 40 16.90 23.51 -15.97
CA LEU A 40 18.18 24.12 -16.32
C LEU A 40 19.29 23.69 -15.37
N ILE A 41 19.04 23.71 -14.06
CA ILE A 41 20.01 23.24 -13.05
C ILE A 41 20.43 21.80 -13.33
N GLY A 42 19.46 20.92 -13.62
CA GLY A 42 19.72 19.53 -13.96
C GLY A 42 20.55 19.34 -15.24
N MET A 43 20.42 20.25 -16.20
CA MET A 43 21.16 20.21 -17.47
C MET A 43 22.61 20.73 -17.33
N PHE A 44 22.82 21.80 -16.55
CA PHE A 44 24.11 22.49 -16.49
C PHE A 44 25.00 22.08 -15.32
N SER A 45 24.45 21.49 -14.24
CA SER A 45 25.23 21.19 -13.04
C SER A 45 24.92 19.81 -12.46
N THR A 46 25.84 18.86 -12.70
CA THR A 46 25.78 17.52 -12.11
C THR A 46 25.86 17.56 -10.58
N PHE A 47 26.67 18.45 -10.01
CA PHE A 47 26.83 18.59 -8.56
C PHE A 47 25.55 19.04 -7.85
N LEU A 48 24.86 20.05 -8.41
CA LEU A 48 23.57 20.48 -7.86
C LEU A 48 22.50 19.42 -8.08
N ALA A 49 22.56 18.71 -9.21
CA ALA A 49 21.63 17.65 -9.51
C ALA A 49 21.68 16.53 -8.46
N GLU A 50 22.90 16.10 -8.07
CA GLU A 50 23.11 15.10 -7.03
C GLU A 50 22.59 15.55 -5.65
N LYS A 51 22.76 16.83 -5.28
CA LYS A 51 22.24 17.33 -4.01
C LYS A 51 20.72 17.32 -3.94
N ILE A 52 20.06 17.74 -5.02
CA ILE A 52 18.60 17.74 -5.09
C ILE A 52 18.08 16.30 -5.17
N ASP A 53 18.75 15.41 -5.92
CA ASP A 53 18.42 13.97 -5.93
C ASP A 53 18.48 13.39 -4.51
N TYR A 54 19.55 13.69 -3.77
CA TYR A 54 19.67 13.26 -2.37
C TYR A 54 18.53 13.76 -1.49
N LEU A 55 18.14 15.04 -1.62
CA LEU A 55 17.03 15.61 -0.88
C LEU A 55 15.69 14.97 -1.28
N TRP A 56 15.50 14.76 -2.58
CA TRP A 56 14.33 14.10 -3.15
C TRP A 56 14.20 12.64 -2.67
N MET A 57 15.31 11.91 -2.59
CA MET A 57 15.33 10.55 -2.08
C MET A 57 14.99 10.49 -0.59
N LYS A 58 15.43 11.47 0.21
CA LYS A 58 14.98 11.58 1.61
C LYS A 58 13.47 11.81 1.71
N LEU A 59 12.92 12.70 0.89
CA LEU A 59 11.48 12.93 0.82
C LEU A 59 10.73 11.65 0.45
N THR A 60 11.20 10.96 -0.59
CA THR A 60 10.63 9.69 -1.07
C THR A 60 10.69 8.61 0.00
N TRP A 61 11.76 8.53 0.78
CA TRP A 61 11.88 7.57 1.89
C TRP A 61 10.85 7.82 2.98
N ILE A 62 10.64 9.09 3.36
CA ILE A 62 9.60 9.48 4.33
C ILE A 62 8.21 9.13 3.78
N LEU A 63 7.92 9.49 2.53
CA LEU A 63 6.66 9.12 1.87
C LEU A 63 6.48 7.60 1.84
N GLY A 64 7.55 6.85 1.56
CA GLY A 64 7.55 5.39 1.51
C GLY A 64 7.18 4.73 2.84
N MET A 65 7.31 5.40 3.98
CA MET A 65 6.79 4.90 5.26
C MET A 65 5.33 5.24 5.50
N ILE A 66 4.91 6.42 5.04
CA ILE A 66 3.57 6.96 5.30
C ILE A 66 2.55 6.33 4.33
N VAL A 67 2.89 6.24 3.05
CA VAL A 67 2.00 5.78 1.97
C VAL A 67 1.50 4.35 2.18
N PRO A 68 2.31 3.34 2.57
CA PRO A 68 1.81 1.99 2.79
C PRO A 68 0.76 1.93 3.91
N ASN A 69 0.95 2.69 4.99
CA ASN A 69 -0.02 2.75 6.08
C ASN A 69 -1.33 3.39 5.63
N ILE A 70 -1.26 4.48 4.86
CA ILE A 70 -2.45 5.12 4.29
C ILE A 70 -3.17 4.16 3.34
N LEU A 71 -2.44 3.53 2.41
CA LEU A 71 -2.99 2.60 1.45
C LEU A 71 -3.65 1.41 2.15
N LEU A 72 -2.98 0.80 3.12
CA LEU A 72 -3.52 -0.29 3.92
C LEU A 72 -4.79 0.13 4.67
N THR A 73 -4.78 1.33 5.26
CA THR A 73 -5.95 1.89 5.95
C THR A 73 -7.13 2.05 5.00
N ILE A 74 -6.91 2.63 3.81
CA ILE A 74 -7.94 2.81 2.79
C ILE A 74 -8.48 1.44 2.34
N ILE A 75 -7.61 0.49 2.00
CA ILE A 75 -8.03 -0.85 1.57
C ILE A 75 -8.79 -1.56 2.69
N PHE A 76 -8.33 -1.45 3.93
CA PHE A 76 -8.98 -2.05 5.08
C PHE A 76 -10.40 -1.49 5.24
N TYR A 77 -10.58 -0.18 5.27
CA TYR A 77 -11.91 0.40 5.48
C TYR A 77 -12.82 0.29 4.27
N LEU A 78 -12.29 0.29 3.05
CA LEU A 78 -13.09 0.22 1.83
C LEU A 78 -13.51 -1.22 1.50
N PHE A 79 -12.68 -2.22 1.79
CA PHE A 79 -12.93 -3.62 1.40
C PHE A 79 -13.06 -4.55 2.62
N LEU A 80 -12.02 -4.65 3.45
CA LEU A 80 -11.99 -5.67 4.51
C LEU A 80 -13.04 -5.42 5.59
N PHE A 81 -13.19 -4.18 6.01
CA PHE A 81 -14.13 -3.76 7.05
C PHE A 81 -15.60 -4.05 6.65
N PRO A 82 -16.11 -3.60 5.50
CA PRO A 82 -17.49 -3.90 5.12
C PRO A 82 -17.71 -5.40 4.93
N VAL A 83 -16.74 -6.13 4.35
CA VAL A 83 -16.83 -7.59 4.22
C VAL A 83 -16.91 -8.26 5.59
N ALA A 84 -16.10 -7.82 6.56
CA ALA A 84 -16.13 -8.35 7.91
C ALA A 84 -17.46 -8.03 8.63
N VAL A 85 -18.01 -6.83 8.45
CA VAL A 85 -19.32 -6.45 9.01
C VAL A 85 -20.44 -7.30 8.41
N ILE A 86 -20.47 -7.47 7.09
CA ILE A 86 -21.44 -8.33 6.41
C ILE A 86 -21.30 -9.78 6.90
N SER A 87 -20.08 -10.30 6.95
CA SER A 87 -19.81 -11.64 7.49
C SER A 87 -20.24 -11.78 8.95
N ARG A 88 -20.14 -10.73 9.76
CA ARG A 88 -20.60 -10.77 11.15
C ARG A 88 -22.13 -10.74 11.28
N ILE A 89 -22.83 -10.04 10.38
CA ILE A 89 -24.29 -9.94 10.39
C ILE A 89 -24.93 -11.21 9.80
N PHE A 90 -24.40 -11.70 8.68
CA PHE A 90 -24.98 -12.81 7.92
C PHE A 90 -24.31 -14.18 8.20
N GLY A 91 -23.10 -14.18 8.77
CA GLY A 91 -22.37 -15.39 9.10
C GLY A 91 -22.88 -16.05 10.38
N LYS A 92 -22.62 -17.36 10.50
CA LYS A 92 -23.03 -18.14 11.69
C LYS A 92 -22.33 -17.58 12.95
N LYS A 93 -23.13 -17.19 13.95
CA LYS A 93 -22.67 -16.56 15.21
C LYS A 93 -21.62 -17.37 16.00
N ASN A 94 -21.48 -18.69 15.76
CA ASN A 94 -20.59 -19.59 16.51
C ASN A 94 -19.84 -20.58 15.58
N THR A 95 -19.13 -20.11 14.55
CA THR A 95 -18.24 -21.02 13.78
C THR A 95 -16.99 -21.42 14.56
N MET A 96 -16.48 -20.53 15.42
CA MET A 96 -15.20 -20.70 16.10
C MET A 96 -15.32 -21.06 17.61
N HIS A 97 -16.53 -21.30 18.13
CA HIS A 97 -16.77 -21.67 19.55
C HIS A 97 -15.95 -20.86 20.56
N LEU A 98 -15.83 -19.54 20.34
CA LEU A 98 -14.96 -18.66 21.13
C LEU A 98 -15.46 -18.41 22.56
N LYS A 99 -16.70 -18.79 22.87
CA LYS A 99 -17.24 -18.89 24.23
C LYS A 99 -17.67 -20.33 24.47
N ASN A 100 -17.22 -20.91 25.59
CA ASN A 100 -17.78 -22.14 26.14
C ASN A 100 -19.20 -21.84 26.64
N ALA A 101 -20.16 -21.91 25.74
CA ALA A 101 -21.58 -21.84 26.05
C ALA A 101 -22.20 -23.24 26.24
N ASP A 102 -21.46 -24.29 25.89
CA ASP A 102 -21.91 -25.68 25.91
C ASP A 102 -21.51 -26.35 27.24
N THR A 103 -22.36 -27.25 27.74
CA THR A 103 -22.13 -28.01 28.98
C THR A 103 -21.02 -29.05 28.84
N THR A 104 -20.66 -29.42 27.62
CA THR A 104 -19.57 -30.36 27.32
C THR A 104 -18.72 -29.85 26.15
N LEU A 105 -17.46 -30.25 26.11
CA LEU A 105 -16.55 -29.97 24.99
C LEU A 105 -16.78 -30.92 23.80
N PHE A 106 -17.66 -31.91 23.96
CA PHE A 106 -17.90 -32.94 22.97
C PHE A 106 -19.05 -32.52 22.06
N LYS A 107 -18.84 -32.63 20.74
CA LYS A 107 -19.90 -32.46 19.74
C LYS A 107 -20.40 -33.83 19.31
N ASP A 108 -21.68 -34.10 19.51
CA ASP A 108 -22.32 -35.25 18.91
C ASP A 108 -22.30 -35.12 17.39
N LYS A 109 -21.46 -35.93 16.74
CA LYS A 109 -21.50 -36.15 15.30
C LYS A 109 -22.28 -37.43 15.03
N ASN A 110 -23.54 -37.29 14.66
CA ASN A 110 -24.33 -38.40 14.15
C ASN A 110 -23.93 -38.67 12.67
N LYS A 111 -22.73 -39.23 12.47
CA LYS A 111 -22.22 -39.58 11.13
C LYS A 111 -22.71 -40.98 10.77
N VAL A 112 -23.39 -41.09 9.64
CA VAL A 112 -23.70 -42.41 9.05
C VAL A 112 -22.41 -42.95 8.44
N PHE A 113 -21.93 -44.09 8.95
CA PHE A 113 -20.73 -44.74 8.47
C PHE A 113 -21.06 -45.54 7.21
N ASP A 114 -20.42 -45.18 6.10
CA ASP A 114 -20.47 -45.93 4.84
C ASP A 114 -19.14 -46.62 4.57
N LYS A 115 -19.12 -47.62 3.67
CA LYS A 115 -17.94 -48.45 3.35
C LYS A 115 -16.71 -47.60 2.99
N ALA A 116 -16.91 -46.51 2.25
CA ALA A 116 -15.84 -45.57 1.89
C ALA A 116 -15.20 -44.86 3.11
N SER A 117 -15.91 -44.76 4.24
CA SER A 117 -15.35 -44.20 5.49
C SER A 117 -14.33 -45.13 6.16
N PHE A 118 -14.29 -46.41 5.78
CA PHE A 118 -13.33 -47.39 6.30
C PHE A 118 -12.13 -47.60 5.38
N GLU A 119 -12.17 -47.09 4.14
CA GLU A 119 -11.02 -47.17 3.21
C GLU A 119 -9.91 -46.20 3.61
N ASN A 120 -10.25 -45.07 4.24
CA ASN A 120 -9.29 -44.08 4.76
C ASN A 120 -9.77 -43.59 6.14
N PRO A 121 -9.40 -44.27 7.23
CA PRO A 121 -9.88 -43.96 8.58
C PRO A 121 -9.14 -42.80 9.28
N TRP A 122 -8.04 -42.32 8.71
CA TRP A 122 -7.33 -41.08 9.06
C TRP A 122 -8.02 -39.80 8.54
#